data_AF-A0A7X5X5R9-F1
#
_entry.id   AF-A0A7X5X5R9-F1
#
_cell.length_a   1.000
_cell.length_b   1.000
_cell.length_c   1.000
_cell.angle_alpha   90.00
_cell.angle_beta   90.00
_cell.angle_gamma   90.00
#
_symmetry.space_group_name_H-M   'P 1'
#
loop_
_entity.id
_entity.type
_entity.pdbx_description
1 polymer ?
#
loop_
_entity_poly.entity_id
_entity_poly.type
_entity_poly.pdbx_seq_one_letter_code
_entity_poly.pdbx_strand_id
1 'polypeptide(L)'
;MCAARAAAGLERGGDTPPPAWATVELLTDAIRAAASRAQVPGPVIDGRAHRFAFGGQLDVRPIRGADFNGGQELTDRAVAAYIAKYATKGAETATGALDRPIRLIAEVANLDISEHARRLIRTAWALGAPRAWAHMLGFRGHFSTKSRRYSTTLGALRDARAAWRRAQAAAVDSGPDETTLVLAHWVYAGTGLTPAEEWLTATITPAPGTEGEPTHG
;
A
#
# COMPACT_ATOMS: atom_id res chain seq x y z
N MET A 1 7.45 8.06 -1.98
CA MET A 1 8.68 7.89 -1.19
C MET A 1 9.70 7.17 -2.06
N CYS A 2 10.76 7.85 -2.48
CA CYS A 2 11.87 7.22 -3.21
C CYS A 2 12.95 6.87 -2.19
N ALA A 3 13.11 5.58 -1.89
CA ALA A 3 14.32 5.09 -1.25
C ALA A 3 15.30 4.71 -2.37
N ALA A 4 16.30 5.55 -2.62
CA ALA A 4 17.36 5.26 -3.56
C ALA A 4 18.60 4.80 -2.77
N ARG A 5 18.97 3.52 -2.93
CA ARG A 5 20.30 3.04 -2.56
C ARG A 5 21.17 3.15 -3.81
N ALA A 6 22.17 4.03 -3.79
CA ALA A 6 23.14 4.10 -4.86
C ALA A 6 24.03 2.85 -4.79
N ALA A 7 24.06 2.09 -5.88
CA ALA A 7 25.05 1.05 -6.13
C ALA A 7 25.31 1.06 -7.64
N ALA A 8 26.57 0.88 -8.03
CA ALA A 8 26.97 0.74 -9.43
C ALA A 8 28.00 -0.39 -9.50
N GLY A 9 27.81 -1.33 -10.42
CA GLY A 9 28.77 -2.42 -10.65
C GLY A 9 28.12 -3.79 -10.85
N LEU A 10 28.76 -4.63 -11.64
CA LEU A 10 28.25 -5.88 -12.16
C LEU A 10 28.56 -7.06 -11.21
N GLU A 11 27.57 -7.60 -10.49
CA GLU A 11 27.41 -9.01 -10.07
C GLU A 11 26.31 -9.11 -8.99
N ARG A 12 25.91 -10.31 -8.61
CA ARG A 12 24.72 -10.60 -7.77
C ARG A 12 24.83 -9.88 -6.41
N GLY A 13 23.79 -9.14 -6.00
CA GLY A 13 23.62 -8.67 -4.62
C GLY A 13 24.19 -7.27 -4.34
N GLY A 14 23.51 -6.53 -3.45
CA GLY A 14 23.82 -5.13 -3.11
C GLY A 14 24.96 -4.94 -2.11
N ASP A 15 25.98 -5.79 -2.15
CA ASP A 15 27.07 -5.80 -1.16
C ASP A 15 28.29 -4.99 -1.63
N THR A 16 28.25 -4.46 -2.85
CA THR A 16 29.28 -3.57 -3.37
C THR A 16 29.08 -2.14 -2.82
N PRO A 17 30.13 -1.51 -2.24
CA PRO A 17 30.04 -0.13 -1.81
C PRO A 17 29.75 0.80 -3.00
N PRO A 18 29.01 1.90 -2.80
CA PRO A 18 28.79 2.88 -3.85
C PRO A 18 30.13 3.48 -4.32
N PRO A 19 30.22 3.89 -5.60
CA PRO A 19 31.37 4.66 -6.07
C PRO A 19 31.58 5.92 -5.23
N ALA A 20 32.82 6.37 -5.06
CA ALA A 20 33.15 7.53 -4.22
C ALA A 20 32.43 8.84 -4.62
N TRP A 21 32.03 8.97 -5.89
CA TRP A 21 31.26 10.13 -6.37
C TRP A 21 29.77 10.08 -6.00
N ALA A 22 29.23 8.91 -5.65
CA ALA A 22 27.81 8.71 -5.38
C ALA A 22 27.48 9.03 -3.91
N THR A 23 27.68 10.29 -3.54
CA THR A 23 27.49 10.79 -2.17
C THR A 23 26.02 11.00 -1.82
N VAL A 24 25.72 11.08 -0.52
CA VAL A 24 24.37 11.38 -0.01
C VAL A 24 23.92 12.77 -0.48
N GLU A 25 24.85 13.73 -0.46
CA GLU A 25 24.64 15.11 -0.88
C GLU A 25 24.24 15.17 -2.36
N LEU A 26 24.99 14.46 -3.23
CA LEU A 26 24.67 14.38 -4.66
C LEU A 26 23.28 13.78 -4.88
N LEU A 27 22.92 12.73 -4.13
CA LEU A 27 21.60 12.12 -4.23
C LEU A 27 20.49 13.06 -3.74
N THR A 28 20.71 13.78 -2.64
CA THR A 28 19.77 14.77 -2.12
C THR A 28 19.51 15.88 -3.15
N ASP A 29 20.57 16.40 -3.77
CA ASP A 29 20.44 17.45 -4.78
C ASP A 29 19.78 16.93 -6.06
N ALA A 30 20.11 15.70 -6.48
CA ALA A 30 19.45 15.05 -7.61
C ALA A 30 17.94 14.87 -7.36
N ILE A 31 17.53 14.50 -6.13
CA ILE A 31 16.11 14.37 -5.76
C ILE A 31 15.41 15.73 -5.82
N ARG A 32 16.02 16.79 -5.26
CA ARG A 32 15.46 18.15 -5.30
C ARG A 32 15.32 18.65 -6.74
N ALA A 33 16.35 18.46 -7.56
CA ALA A 33 16.33 18.83 -8.97
C ALA A 33 15.24 18.06 -9.72
N ALA A 34 15.13 16.75 -9.51
CA ALA A 34 14.08 15.94 -10.12
C ALA A 34 12.68 16.40 -9.70
N ALA A 35 12.44 16.65 -8.41
CA ALA A 35 11.16 17.13 -7.90
C ALA A 35 10.77 18.49 -8.51
N SER A 36 11.72 19.41 -8.66
CA SER A 36 11.46 20.74 -9.26
C SER A 36 11.09 20.68 -10.76
N ARG A 37 11.54 19.64 -11.47
CA ARG A 37 11.34 19.47 -12.92
C ARG A 37 10.19 18.51 -13.24
N ALA A 38 9.79 17.67 -12.30
CA ALA A 38 8.74 16.68 -12.50
C ALA A 38 7.39 17.38 -12.69
N GLN A 39 6.84 17.22 -13.89
CA GLN A 39 5.54 17.75 -14.26
C GLN A 39 4.79 16.75 -15.13
N VAL A 40 3.49 16.65 -14.92
CA VAL A 40 2.59 15.80 -15.72
C VAL A 40 1.46 16.67 -16.28
N PRO A 41 1.03 16.47 -17.54
CA PRO A 41 -0.16 17.13 -18.07
C PRO A 41 -1.35 16.94 -17.14
N GLY A 42 -2.03 18.03 -16.82
CA GLY A 42 -3.28 18.03 -16.07
C GLY A 42 -4.49 18.24 -16.98
N PRO A 43 -5.70 18.29 -16.40
CA PRO A 43 -6.92 18.57 -17.14
C PRO A 43 -6.94 20.00 -17.69
N VAL A 44 -7.79 20.23 -18.70
CA VAL A 44 -8.21 21.58 -19.10
C VAL A 44 -9.43 21.95 -18.26
N ILE A 45 -9.34 23.04 -17.50
CA ILE A 45 -10.43 23.57 -16.67
C ILE A 45 -10.70 24.99 -17.15
N ASP A 46 -11.95 25.29 -17.50
CA ASP A 46 -12.38 26.60 -18.00
C ASP A 46 -11.51 27.15 -19.15
N GLY A 47 -11.14 26.26 -20.09
CA GLY A 47 -10.30 26.60 -21.24
C GLY A 47 -8.80 26.76 -20.95
N ARG A 48 -8.36 26.59 -19.70
CA ARG A 48 -6.95 26.66 -19.29
C ARG A 48 -6.37 25.26 -19.09
N ALA A 49 -5.27 24.95 -19.78
CA ALA A 49 -4.52 23.72 -19.54
C ALA A 49 -3.75 23.80 -18.22
N HIS A 50 -3.98 22.84 -17.32
CA HIS A 50 -3.24 22.73 -16.07
C HIS A 50 -2.11 21.71 -16.17
N ARG A 51 -1.16 21.81 -15.24
CA ARG A 51 -0.06 20.83 -15.07
C ARG A 51 0.02 20.47 -13.59
N PHE A 52 0.25 19.19 -13.33
CA PHE A 52 0.55 18.72 -11.98
C PHE A 52 2.06 18.78 -11.76
N ALA A 53 2.47 19.34 -10.62
CA ALA A 53 3.86 19.43 -10.18
C ALA A 53 3.93 19.20 -8.67
N PHE A 54 5.13 18.93 -8.14
CA PHE A 54 5.32 18.93 -6.69
C PHE A 54 5.15 20.35 -6.13
N GLY A 55 4.51 20.46 -4.96
CA GLY A 55 4.48 21.70 -4.19
C GLY A 55 5.84 22.00 -3.53
N GLY A 56 5.92 23.09 -2.77
CA GLY A 56 7.15 23.49 -2.07
C GLY A 56 7.54 22.61 -0.89
N GLN A 57 6.66 21.71 -0.44
CA GLN A 57 6.91 20.82 0.69
C GLN A 57 7.62 19.54 0.21
N LEU A 58 8.94 19.52 0.35
CA LEU A 58 9.78 18.37 0.07
C LEU A 58 10.71 18.10 1.27
N ASP A 59 10.57 16.94 1.89
CA ASP A 59 11.44 16.48 2.98
C ASP A 59 12.31 15.32 2.48
N VAL A 60 13.64 15.50 2.55
CA VAL A 60 14.63 14.49 2.16
C VAL A 60 15.51 14.23 3.36
N ARG A 61 15.44 13.01 3.90
CA ARG A 61 16.24 12.61 5.05
C ARG A 61 17.08 11.38 4.71
N PRO A 62 18.41 11.44 4.91
CA PRO A 62 19.22 10.24 4.91
C PRO A 62 18.79 9.37 6.09
N ILE A 63 18.71 8.05 5.86
CA ILE A 63 18.45 7.09 6.93
C ILE A 63 19.81 6.66 7.49
N ARG A 64 20.09 6.99 8.74
CA ARG A 64 21.32 6.64 9.46
C ARG A 64 21.03 5.61 10.54
N GLY A 65 22.04 4.82 10.93
CA GLY A 65 21.93 3.85 12.04
C GLY A 65 21.45 4.48 13.35
N ALA A 66 21.90 5.70 13.63
CA ALA A 66 21.50 6.45 14.83
C ALA A 66 20.01 6.84 14.86
N ASP A 67 19.29 6.80 13.73
CA ASP A 67 17.86 7.13 13.66
C ASP A 67 16.96 5.99 14.22
N PHE A 68 17.57 4.84 14.55
CA PHE A 68 16.91 3.69 15.13
C PHE A 68 17.16 3.67 16.65
N ASN A 69 16.07 3.80 17.42
CA ASN A 69 16.05 3.94 18.88
C ASN A 69 17.12 3.07 19.60
N GLY A 70 18.14 3.72 20.15
CA GLY A 70 19.11 3.11 21.08
C GLY A 70 20.52 2.87 20.56
N GLY A 71 20.90 3.41 19.39
CA GLY A 71 22.25 3.23 18.86
C GLY A 71 22.53 1.81 18.33
N GLN A 72 21.47 1.05 18.03
CA GLN A 72 21.62 -0.21 17.31
C GLN A 72 22.23 0.03 15.93
N GLU A 73 23.08 -0.88 15.47
CA GLU A 73 23.52 -0.91 14.08
C GLU A 73 22.32 -0.86 13.13
N LEU A 74 22.49 -0.18 12.00
CA LEU A 74 21.49 -0.09 10.94
C LEU A 74 21.25 -1.47 10.33
N THR A 75 20.39 -2.27 10.94
CA THR A 75 20.03 -3.57 10.36
C THR A 75 19.06 -3.36 9.20
N ASP A 76 19.17 -4.19 8.16
CA ASP A 76 18.24 -4.20 7.03
C ASP A 76 16.78 -4.36 7.49
N ARG A 77 16.57 -5.11 8.59
CA ARG A 77 15.26 -5.29 9.22
C ARG A 77 14.71 -3.97 9.77
N ALA A 78 15.54 -3.17 10.41
CA ALA A 78 15.13 -1.88 10.96
C ALA A 78 14.78 -0.91 9.83
N VAL A 79 15.61 -0.82 8.78
CA VAL A 79 15.32 -0.02 7.57
C VAL A 79 14.01 -0.46 6.92
N ALA A 80 13.80 -1.76 6.76
CA ALA A 80 12.56 -2.29 6.19
C ALA A 80 11.32 -1.92 7.02
N ALA A 81 11.41 -2.00 8.36
CA ALA A 81 10.33 -1.60 9.26
C ALA A 81 10.04 -0.09 9.19
N TYR A 82 11.09 0.74 9.11
CA TYR A 82 10.95 2.18 8.95
C TYR A 82 10.30 2.52 7.61
N ILE A 83 10.77 1.94 6.49
CA ILE A 83 10.16 2.15 5.18
C ILE A 83 8.68 1.71 5.20
N ALA A 84 8.38 0.54 5.78
CA ALA A 84 7.02 0.03 5.89
C ALA A 84 6.12 1.01 6.66
N LYS A 85 6.58 1.50 7.82
CA LYS A 85 5.87 2.50 8.65
C LYS A 85 5.41 3.69 7.83
N TYR A 86 6.33 4.33 7.09
CA TYR A 86 5.97 5.53 6.35
C TYR A 86 5.20 5.21 5.05
N ALA A 87 5.36 4.02 4.48
CA ALA A 87 4.59 3.60 3.32
C ALA A 87 3.11 3.35 3.65
N THR A 88 2.82 2.76 4.82
CA THR A 88 1.44 2.46 5.24
C THR A 88 0.75 3.68 5.86
N LYS A 89 1.50 4.51 6.59
CA LYS A 89 0.96 5.73 7.21
C LYS A 89 0.41 6.76 6.21
N GLY A 90 0.99 6.80 5.01
CA GLY A 90 0.49 7.67 3.92
C GLY A 90 -0.79 7.17 3.26
N ALA A 91 -1.04 5.85 3.26
CA ALA A 91 -2.18 5.25 2.58
C ALA A 91 -3.47 5.29 3.41
N GLU A 92 -3.38 5.15 4.74
CA GLU A 92 -4.53 5.21 5.65
C GLU A 92 -5.15 6.62 5.77
N THR A 93 -4.32 7.66 5.65
CA THR A 93 -4.73 9.04 5.97
C THR A 93 -5.59 9.70 4.90
N ALA A 94 -5.48 9.30 3.62
CA ALA A 94 -6.10 10.04 2.52
C ALA A 94 -7.56 9.68 2.25
N THR A 95 -7.96 8.41 2.42
CA THR A 95 -9.23 7.92 1.86
C THR A 95 -9.87 6.74 2.61
N GLY A 96 -9.32 6.36 3.77
CA GLY A 96 -9.80 5.21 4.55
C GLY A 96 -9.31 3.86 4.00
N ALA A 97 -9.54 2.78 4.77
CA ALA A 97 -9.05 1.43 4.48
C ALA A 97 -9.82 0.70 3.36
N LEU A 98 -10.02 1.38 2.22
CA LEU A 98 -10.56 0.75 1.02
C LEU A 98 -9.42 0.01 0.31
N ASP A 99 -9.41 -1.32 0.45
CA ASP A 99 -8.41 -2.21 -0.12
C ASP A 99 -8.85 -2.81 -1.48
N ARG A 100 -10.08 -2.53 -1.91
CA ARG A 100 -10.71 -3.10 -3.12
C ARG A 100 -11.12 -2.05 -4.16
N PRO A 101 -11.13 -2.42 -5.46
CA PRO A 101 -11.61 -1.55 -6.52
C PRO A 101 -13.04 -1.01 -6.30
N ILE A 102 -13.25 0.29 -6.54
CA ILE A 102 -14.60 0.88 -6.64
C ILE A 102 -15.16 0.52 -8.01
N ARG A 103 -16.30 -0.17 -8.05
CA ARG A 103 -16.99 -0.47 -9.32
C ARG A 103 -17.99 0.62 -9.69
N LEU A 104 -18.72 1.11 -8.70
CA LEU A 104 -19.71 2.18 -8.84
C LEU A 104 -19.41 3.34 -7.89
N ILE A 105 -19.43 4.58 -8.39
CA ILE A 105 -19.16 5.76 -7.55
C ILE A 105 -20.19 5.94 -6.41
N ALA A 106 -21.40 5.39 -6.58
CA ALA A 106 -22.44 5.36 -5.57
C ALA A 106 -22.02 4.60 -4.30
N GLU A 107 -21.12 3.60 -4.41
CA GLU A 107 -20.59 2.85 -3.27
C GLU A 107 -19.93 3.76 -2.22
N VAL A 108 -19.37 4.90 -2.65
CA VAL A 108 -18.67 5.86 -1.77
C VAL A 108 -19.63 6.55 -0.78
N ALA A 109 -20.93 6.60 -1.09
CA ALA A 109 -21.93 7.15 -0.17
C ALA A 109 -22.08 6.30 1.10
N ASN A 110 -21.86 4.98 0.99
CA ASN A 110 -22.06 4.02 2.07
C ASN A 110 -20.80 3.75 2.89
N LEU A 111 -19.71 4.47 2.60
CA LEU A 111 -18.44 4.32 3.30
C LEU A 111 -18.39 5.24 4.51
N ASP A 112 -17.91 4.70 5.63
CA ASP A 112 -17.57 5.46 6.82
C ASP A 112 -16.25 6.21 6.62
N ILE A 113 -16.32 7.32 5.90
CA ILE A 113 -15.19 8.20 5.59
C ILE A 113 -15.60 9.67 5.74
N SER A 114 -14.60 10.51 6.01
CA SER A 114 -14.80 11.96 6.11
C SER A 114 -15.35 12.55 4.80
N GLU A 115 -16.10 13.65 4.90
CA GLU A 115 -16.61 14.33 3.71
C GLU A 115 -15.48 14.86 2.80
N HIS A 116 -14.35 15.25 3.40
CA HIS A 116 -13.16 15.62 2.64
C HIS A 116 -12.66 14.45 1.77
N ALA A 117 -12.52 13.24 2.35
CA ALA A 117 -12.14 12.04 1.61
C ALA A 117 -13.16 11.73 0.51
N ARG A 118 -14.46 11.78 0.81
CA ARG A 118 -15.53 11.57 -0.19
C ARG A 118 -15.41 12.52 -1.38
N ARG A 119 -15.13 13.81 -1.12
CA ARG A 119 -14.89 14.81 -2.17
C ARG A 119 -13.65 14.49 -3.00
N LEU A 120 -12.53 14.13 -2.37
CA LEU A 120 -11.31 13.73 -3.09
C LEU A 120 -11.55 12.54 -4.03
N ILE A 121 -12.27 11.51 -3.56
CA ILE A 121 -12.58 10.31 -4.37
C ILE A 121 -13.46 10.68 -5.57
N ARG A 122 -14.52 11.48 -5.36
CA ARG A 122 -15.40 11.95 -6.44
C ARG A 122 -14.64 12.78 -7.47
N THR A 123 -13.78 13.69 -7.03
CA THR A 123 -12.93 14.49 -7.92
C THR A 123 -11.98 13.59 -8.72
N ALA A 124 -11.29 12.66 -8.07
CA ALA A 124 -10.40 11.71 -8.75
C ALA A 124 -11.14 10.85 -9.79
N TRP A 125 -12.37 10.42 -9.47
CA TRP A 125 -13.24 9.69 -10.39
C TRP A 125 -13.64 10.52 -11.61
N ALA A 126 -14.02 11.78 -11.40
CA ALA A 126 -14.39 12.71 -12.47
C ALA A 126 -13.21 13.03 -13.40
N LEU A 127 -12.00 13.15 -12.85
CA LEU A 127 -10.78 13.42 -13.59
C LEU A 127 -10.31 12.25 -14.48
N GLY A 128 -10.93 11.07 -14.39
CA GLY A 128 -10.64 9.96 -15.31
C GLY A 128 -9.33 9.21 -15.02
N ALA A 129 -8.72 9.42 -13.85
CA ALA A 129 -7.75 8.47 -13.28
C ALA A 129 -8.38 7.06 -13.26
N PRO A 130 -7.62 5.94 -13.22
CA PRO A 130 -8.21 4.61 -13.30
C PRO A 130 -9.32 4.46 -12.26
N ARG A 131 -10.58 4.51 -12.73
CA ARG A 131 -11.77 4.77 -11.90
C ARG A 131 -11.92 3.76 -10.76
N ALA A 132 -11.55 2.52 -11.06
CA ALA A 132 -11.40 1.41 -10.12
C ALA A 132 -10.60 1.78 -8.85
N TRP A 133 -9.62 2.67 -8.96
CA TRP A 133 -8.71 3.08 -7.88
C TRP A 133 -8.87 4.54 -7.49
N ALA A 134 -10.05 5.14 -7.73
CA ALA A 134 -10.32 6.53 -7.33
C ALA A 134 -10.18 6.76 -5.82
N HIS A 135 -10.48 5.74 -5.00
CA HIS A 135 -10.20 5.74 -3.56
C HIS A 135 -8.70 5.77 -3.22
N MET A 136 -7.82 5.42 -4.15
CA MET A 136 -6.38 5.60 -4.00
C MET A 136 -5.89 6.81 -4.81
N LEU A 137 -6.78 7.75 -5.15
CA LEU A 137 -6.49 8.91 -6.01
C LEU A 137 -5.87 8.50 -7.36
N GLY A 138 -6.28 7.35 -7.89
CA GLY A 138 -5.77 6.78 -9.14
C GLY A 138 -4.54 5.88 -8.99
N PHE A 139 -4.04 5.70 -7.77
CA PHE A 139 -2.86 4.90 -7.50
C PHE A 139 -3.17 3.39 -7.42
N ARG A 140 -2.48 2.59 -8.23
CA ARG A 140 -2.73 1.14 -8.35
C ARG A 140 -1.91 0.27 -7.39
N GLY A 141 -1.42 0.82 -6.29
CA GLY A 141 -0.83 0.05 -5.17
C GLY A 141 0.70 -0.14 -5.15
N HIS A 142 1.48 0.45 -6.05
CA HIS A 142 2.95 0.31 -6.03
C HIS A 142 3.64 1.45 -5.28
N PHE A 143 3.57 1.45 -3.94
CA PHE A 143 4.13 2.50 -3.05
C PHE A 143 5.66 2.65 -3.11
N SER A 144 6.35 1.76 -3.81
CA SER A 144 7.80 1.76 -4.02
C SER A 144 8.14 1.76 -5.50
N THR A 145 9.12 2.57 -5.87
CA THR A 145 9.82 2.45 -7.15
C THR A 145 10.84 1.32 -7.04
N LYS A 146 10.85 0.43 -8.03
CA LYS A 146 11.79 -0.70 -8.09
C LYS A 146 12.82 -0.40 -9.16
N SER A 147 14.09 -0.58 -8.84
CA SER A 147 15.12 -0.62 -9.87
C SER A 147 15.19 -2.04 -10.44
N ARG A 148 15.36 -2.17 -11.76
CA ARG A 148 15.52 -3.49 -12.38
C ARG A 148 16.74 -4.27 -11.87
N ARG A 149 17.75 -3.55 -11.38
CA ARG A 149 19.06 -4.12 -11.02
C ARG A 149 19.24 -4.39 -9.52
N TYR A 150 18.61 -3.61 -8.64
CA TYR A 150 18.81 -3.70 -7.20
C TYR A 150 17.56 -4.14 -6.43
N SER A 151 16.41 -4.25 -7.09
CA SER A 151 15.17 -4.70 -6.43
C SER A 151 14.84 -6.14 -6.80
N THR A 152 14.53 -6.98 -5.81
CA THR A 152 13.93 -8.30 -6.01
C THR A 152 12.43 -8.19 -6.29
N THR A 153 11.81 -9.25 -6.80
CA THR A 153 10.36 -9.26 -7.05
C THR A 153 9.60 -9.66 -5.78
N LEU A 154 8.37 -9.15 -5.62
CA LEU A 154 7.50 -9.61 -4.53
C LEU A 154 7.14 -11.09 -4.69
N GLY A 155 7.12 -11.61 -5.92
CA GLY A 155 6.98 -13.05 -6.19
C GLY A 155 8.12 -13.83 -5.55
N ALA A 156 9.37 -13.49 -5.89
CA ALA A 156 10.56 -14.14 -5.33
C ALA A 156 10.59 -14.10 -3.79
N LEU A 157 10.18 -12.98 -3.18
CA LEU A 157 10.07 -12.88 -1.71
C LEU A 157 8.96 -13.77 -1.12
N ARG A 158 7.82 -13.91 -1.81
CA ARG A 158 6.74 -14.81 -1.38
C ARG A 158 7.17 -16.27 -1.51
N ASP A 159 7.83 -16.63 -2.61
CA ASP A 159 8.33 -17.98 -2.86
C ASP A 159 9.38 -18.38 -1.84
N ALA A 160 10.34 -17.50 -1.54
CA ALA A 160 11.34 -17.71 -0.49
C ALA A 160 10.70 -17.91 0.89
N ARG A 161 9.67 -17.13 1.23
CA ARG A 161 8.93 -17.28 2.49
C ARG A 161 8.15 -18.58 2.54
N ALA A 162 7.53 -18.99 1.44
CA ALA A 162 6.82 -20.26 1.35
C ALA A 162 7.77 -21.46 1.46
N ALA A 163 8.95 -21.40 0.82
CA ALA A 163 9.99 -22.41 0.97
C ALA A 163 10.51 -22.51 2.41
N TRP A 164 10.78 -21.38 3.06
CA TRP A 164 11.20 -21.35 4.46
C TRP A 164 10.14 -21.94 5.40
N ARG A 165 8.86 -21.60 5.22
CA ARG A 165 7.77 -22.20 6.01
C ARG A 165 7.64 -23.71 5.79
N ARG A 166 7.79 -24.18 4.55
CA ARG A 166 7.79 -25.63 4.24
C ARG A 166 8.94 -26.36 4.93
N ALA A 167 10.15 -25.80 4.89
CA ALA A 167 11.31 -26.38 5.56
C ALA A 167 11.14 -26.42 7.09
N GLN A 168 10.60 -25.35 7.68
CA GLN A 168 10.26 -25.30 9.11
C GLN A 168 9.23 -26.37 9.49
N ALA A 169 8.17 -26.54 8.69
CA ALA A 169 7.16 -27.56 8.95
C ALA A 169 7.73 -28.98 8.86
N ALA A 170 8.55 -29.26 7.84
CA ALA A 170 9.21 -30.56 7.69
C ALA A 170 10.20 -30.89 8.82
N ALA A 171 10.86 -29.88 9.39
CA ALA A 171 11.77 -30.06 10.53
C ALA A 171 11.04 -30.37 11.85
N VAL A 172 9.79 -29.93 12.01
CA VAL A 172 8.95 -30.23 13.18
C VAL A 172 8.37 -31.64 13.11
N ASP A 173 8.11 -32.15 11.90
CA ASP A 173 7.55 -33.49 11.62
C ASP A 173 8.56 -34.65 11.81
N SER A 174 9.78 -34.36 12.30
CA SER A 174 10.87 -35.33 12.47
C SER A 174 11.17 -35.71 13.94
N GLY A 175 10.36 -35.25 14.89
CA GLY A 175 10.44 -35.65 16.31
C GLY A 175 9.72 -36.99 16.58
N PRO A 176 10.04 -37.72 17.68
CA PRO A 176 9.37 -38.98 18.00
C PRO A 176 7.86 -38.77 18.11
N ASP A 177 7.08 -39.74 17.59
CA ASP A 177 5.62 -39.79 17.41
C ASP A 177 4.77 -39.14 18.55
N GLU A 178 4.78 -37.82 18.63
CA GLU A 178 3.69 -37.05 19.23
C GLU A 178 2.74 -36.70 18.09
N THR A 179 1.70 -37.51 17.94
CA THR A 179 0.62 -37.31 16.97
C THR A 179 0.06 -35.89 17.13
N THR A 180 0.47 -34.97 16.26
CA THR A 180 -0.07 -33.62 16.23
C THR A 180 -1.52 -33.71 15.75
N LEU A 181 -2.46 -33.64 16.69
CA LEU A 181 -3.89 -33.61 16.40
C LEU A 181 -4.22 -32.26 15.72
N VAL A 182 -4.40 -32.27 14.41
CA VAL A 182 -4.89 -31.10 13.65
C VAL A 182 -6.35 -30.86 14.02
N LEU A 183 -6.58 -29.99 15.00
CA LEU A 183 -7.93 -29.68 15.52
C LEU A 183 -8.82 -28.90 14.53
N ALA A 184 -8.24 -28.26 13.50
CA ALA A 184 -9.02 -27.59 12.45
C ALA A 184 -8.20 -27.39 11.17
N HIS A 185 -8.78 -27.79 10.03
CA HIS A 185 -8.31 -27.45 8.69
C HIS A 185 -9.14 -26.26 8.17
N TRP A 186 -8.49 -25.12 7.96
CA TRP A 186 -9.13 -23.96 7.34
C TRP A 186 -8.89 -23.97 5.82
N VAL A 187 -9.94 -24.22 5.04
CA VAL A 187 -9.93 -23.96 3.59
C VAL A 187 -10.38 -22.53 3.38
N TYR A 188 -9.81 -21.83 2.40
CA TYR A 188 -10.39 -20.59 1.90
C TYR A 188 -11.78 -20.89 1.29
N ALA A 189 -12.84 -20.40 1.94
CA ALA A 189 -14.23 -20.64 1.53
C ALA A 189 -14.73 -19.68 0.44
N GLY A 190 -13.99 -18.60 0.15
CA GLY A 190 -14.39 -17.55 -0.80
C GLY A 190 -14.43 -16.16 -0.17
N THR A 191 -14.79 -15.16 -0.98
CA THR A 191 -14.98 -13.76 -0.55
C THR A 191 -16.30 -13.25 -1.10
N GLY A 192 -17.12 -12.63 -0.25
CA GLY A 192 -18.47 -12.21 -0.58
C GLY A 192 -19.51 -13.24 -0.10
N LEU A 193 -20.78 -12.84 -0.15
CA LEU A 193 -21.89 -13.73 0.13
C LEU A 193 -22.08 -14.66 -1.06
N THR A 194 -22.29 -15.95 -0.81
CA THR A 194 -22.83 -16.86 -1.82
C THR A 194 -24.26 -16.43 -2.19
N PRO A 195 -24.81 -16.84 -3.35
CA PRO A 195 -26.19 -16.50 -3.71
C PRO A 195 -27.23 -16.88 -2.63
N ALA A 196 -26.98 -17.96 -1.89
CA ALA A 196 -27.81 -18.37 -0.75
C ALA A 196 -27.67 -17.43 0.45
N GLU A 197 -26.45 -16.97 0.76
CA GLU A 197 -26.20 -16.02 1.83
C GLU A 197 -26.67 -14.59 1.47
N GLU A 198 -26.62 -14.20 0.19
CA GLU A 198 -27.23 -12.97 -0.31
C GLU A 198 -28.74 -12.98 -0.10
N TRP A 199 -29.41 -14.07 -0.47
CA TRP A 199 -30.84 -14.27 -0.22
C TRP A 199 -31.16 -14.26 1.28
N LEU A 200 -30.39 -14.99 2.09
CA LEU A 200 -30.60 -15.06 3.53
C LEU A 200 -30.43 -13.68 4.20
N THR A 201 -29.40 -12.94 3.82
CA THR A 201 -29.16 -11.59 4.33
C THR A 201 -30.29 -10.64 3.94
N ALA A 202 -30.80 -10.75 2.71
CA ALA A 202 -31.96 -9.98 2.26
C ALA A 202 -33.25 -10.32 3.03
N THR A 203 -33.42 -11.57 3.50
CA THR A 203 -34.59 -11.98 4.30
C THR A 203 -34.52 -11.61 5.78
N ILE A 204 -33.32 -11.46 6.35
CA ILE A 204 -33.12 -11.13 7.77
C ILE A 204 -32.99 -9.63 7.99
N THR A 205 -32.66 -8.85 6.94
CA THR A 205 -32.63 -7.39 7.05
C THR A 205 -34.07 -6.86 7.08
N PRO A 206 -34.55 -6.28 8.20
CA PRO A 206 -35.88 -5.70 8.24
C PRO A 206 -35.99 -4.59 7.19
N ALA A 207 -37.11 -4.56 6.45
CA ALA A 207 -37.36 -3.51 5.49
C ALA A 207 -37.28 -2.14 6.20
N PRO A 208 -36.60 -1.13 5.62
CA PRO A 208 -36.70 0.23 6.15
C PRO A 208 -38.14 0.71 5.97
N GLY A 209 -38.93 0.68 7.05
CA GLY A 209 -40.31 1.19 7.03
C GLY A 209 -41.36 0.50 7.90
N THR A 210 -41.04 -0.50 8.72
CA THR A 210 -42.04 -1.11 9.61
C THR A 210 -41.55 -1.21 11.05
N GLU A 211 -41.80 -0.14 11.82
CA GLU A 211 -42.44 -0.13 13.15
C GLU A 211 -42.06 1.15 13.93
N GLY A 212 -43.07 1.98 14.27
CA GLY A 212 -42.94 3.07 15.23
C GLY A 212 -43.56 4.42 14.85
N GLU A 213 -44.83 4.48 14.45
CA GLU A 213 -45.59 5.74 14.45
C GLU A 213 -46.35 5.85 15.79
N PRO A 214 -46.06 6.84 16.67
CA PRO A 214 -46.77 7.00 17.92
C PRO A 214 -48.13 7.67 17.67
N THR A 215 -49.22 6.96 17.93
CA THR A 215 -50.57 7.54 18.01
C THR A 215 -50.68 8.39 19.27
N HIS A 216 -50.81 9.70 19.11
CA HIS A 216 -51.20 10.62 20.18
C HIS A 216 -52.64 10.35 20.64
N GLY A 217 -52.82 10.27 21.95
CA GLY A 217 -54.07 10.46 22.69
C GLY A 217 -53.81 11.42 23.83
#